data_AF-A0A395MUV8-F1
#
_entry.id   AF-A0A395MUV8-F1
#
_cell.length_a   1.000
_cell.length_b   1.000
_cell.length_c   1.000
_cell.angle_alpha   90.00
_cell.angle_beta   90.00
_cell.angle_gamma   90.00
#
_symmetry.space_group_name_H-M   'P 1'
#
loop_
_entity.id
_entity.type
_entity.pdbx_description
1 polymer ?
#
loop_
_entity_poly.entity_id
_entity_poly.type
_entity_poly.pdbx_seq_one_letter_code
_entity_poly.pdbx_strand_id
1 'polypeptide(L)'
;MASKIGPRTVKDATRFTSTVPHATSKTVQRTARIPGETPEQRVRRLRQAHLAAQNAQVSKADRIIDAGRRFFDVAHRFTVGGIVTFTVVAGVVSVYSVWDMVQYNRARRAEWVEAQKRLEADELAMARLAYIKGEATEDQILLVEEANQAAEARGEKLPPLLAAPEHRTHFEENIKPTFQGKTEDSATKTSSGKGVLGVFSGVLGGGAKKEEVKEETTQGLAEAQTQLTKLAADGKEKLDQVIQAERENQQRGGPLDQLGAQPAASGKSWWKFW
;
A
#
# COMPACT_ATOMS: atom_id res chain seq x y z
N MET A 1 84.75 -35.71 -10.43
CA MET A 1 84.08 -36.88 -11.04
C MET A 1 82.65 -36.48 -11.36
N ALA A 2 82.42 -35.91 -12.56
CA ALA A 2 81.13 -35.42 -12.99
C ALA A 2 80.31 -36.58 -13.57
N SER A 3 79.26 -37.00 -12.86
CA SER A 3 78.32 -38.01 -13.36
C SER A 3 77.37 -37.37 -14.38
N LYS A 4 77.49 -37.82 -15.64
CA LYS A 4 76.63 -37.48 -16.77
C LYS A 4 75.17 -37.82 -16.46
N ILE A 5 74.35 -36.82 -16.20
CA ILE A 5 72.88 -36.96 -16.21
C ILE A 5 72.44 -36.77 -17.66
N GLY A 6 72.14 -37.88 -18.34
CA GLY A 6 71.54 -37.86 -19.68
C GLY A 6 70.13 -37.27 -19.67
N PRO A 7 69.62 -36.81 -20.81
CA PRO A 7 68.31 -36.15 -20.89
C PRO A 7 67.18 -37.11 -20.50
N ARG A 8 66.35 -36.68 -19.55
CA ARG A 8 65.19 -37.45 -19.06
C ARG A 8 64.19 -37.62 -20.20
N THR A 9 64.01 -38.85 -20.66
CA THR A 9 63.10 -39.22 -21.76
C THR A 9 61.66 -39.34 -21.28
N VAL A 10 60.71 -38.88 -22.10
CA VAL A 10 59.25 -38.88 -21.83
C VAL A 10 58.72 -40.28 -21.47
N LYS A 11 59.40 -41.34 -21.93
CA LYS A 11 59.05 -42.74 -21.60
C LYS A 11 59.21 -43.09 -20.11
N ASP A 12 59.95 -42.30 -19.35
CA ASP A 12 60.15 -42.52 -17.91
C ASP A 12 59.04 -41.91 -17.05
N ALA A 13 58.28 -40.94 -17.59
CA ALA A 13 57.20 -40.25 -16.87
C ALA A 13 55.91 -41.08 -16.73
N THR A 14 55.71 -42.11 -17.55
CA THR A 14 54.49 -42.94 -17.54
C THR A 14 54.62 -44.23 -16.73
N ARG A 15 55.80 -44.49 -16.14
CA ARG A 15 56.05 -45.71 -15.37
C ARG A 15 55.37 -45.74 -14.00
N PHE A 16 54.91 -44.58 -13.50
CA PHE A 16 54.23 -44.46 -12.20
C PHE A 16 52.72 -44.22 -12.28
N THR A 17 52.16 -44.17 -13.49
CA THR A 17 50.70 -44.14 -13.69
C THR A 17 50.28 -45.50 -14.23
N SER A 18 49.88 -46.38 -13.33
CA SER A 18 49.22 -47.65 -13.68
C SER A 18 48.09 -47.37 -14.68
N THR A 19 48.26 -47.75 -15.94
CA THR A 19 47.20 -47.71 -16.96
C THR A 19 46.34 -48.96 -16.93
N VAL A 20 46.41 -49.76 -15.85
CA VAL A 20 45.46 -50.83 -15.62
C VAL A 20 44.20 -50.18 -15.07
N PRO A 21 43.04 -50.23 -15.77
CA PRO A 21 41.80 -49.77 -15.17
C PRO A 21 41.52 -50.64 -13.95
N HIS A 22 41.79 -50.11 -12.76
CA HIS A 22 41.36 -50.74 -11.52
C HIS A 22 39.83 -50.77 -11.55
N ALA A 23 39.29 -51.96 -11.78
CA ALA A 23 37.89 -52.29 -11.68
C ALA A 23 37.44 -52.17 -10.22
N THR A 24 37.33 -50.95 -9.71
CA THR A 24 36.37 -50.62 -8.66
C THR A 24 35.00 -50.57 -9.33
N SER A 25 34.52 -51.74 -9.75
CA SER A 25 33.14 -51.92 -10.16
C SER A 25 32.30 -51.75 -8.90
N LYS A 26 31.83 -50.52 -8.65
CA LYS A 26 30.63 -50.32 -7.83
C LYS A 26 29.57 -51.21 -8.48
N THR A 27 29.25 -52.33 -7.85
CA THR A 27 28.27 -53.30 -8.36
C THR A 27 27.00 -52.53 -8.63
N VAL A 28 26.74 -52.22 -9.90
CA VAL A 28 25.48 -51.62 -10.33
C VAL A 28 24.46 -52.72 -10.09
N GLN A 29 23.83 -52.72 -8.92
CA GLN A 29 22.67 -53.55 -8.66
C GLN A 29 21.69 -53.25 -9.78
N ARG A 30 21.55 -54.20 -10.71
CA ARG A 30 20.61 -54.12 -11.82
C ARG A 30 19.23 -54.09 -11.17
N THR A 31 18.67 -52.90 -11.02
CA THR A 31 17.30 -52.72 -10.57
C THR A 31 16.41 -53.52 -11.52
N ALA A 32 15.53 -54.35 -10.94
CA ALA A 32 14.67 -55.26 -11.68
C ALA A 32 13.91 -54.47 -12.78
N ARG A 33 13.92 -55.01 -14.00
CA ARG A 33 13.15 -54.45 -15.12
C ARG A 33 11.69 -54.76 -14.84
N ILE A 34 10.86 -53.71 -14.85
CA ILE A 34 9.42 -53.89 -14.79
C ILE A 34 8.99 -54.26 -16.22
N PRO A 35 8.32 -55.40 -16.44
CA PRO A 35 7.93 -55.83 -17.78
C PRO A 35 6.92 -54.83 -18.36
N GLY A 36 7.21 -54.29 -19.55
CA GLY A 36 6.34 -53.34 -20.28
C GLY A 36 6.69 -51.85 -20.16
N GLU A 37 7.74 -51.46 -19.39
CA GLU A 37 8.15 -50.04 -19.32
C GLU A 37 8.84 -49.54 -20.59
N THR A 38 8.48 -48.35 -21.09
CA THR A 38 9.21 -47.71 -22.19
C THR A 38 10.61 -47.28 -21.72
N PRO A 39 11.62 -47.24 -22.62
CA PRO A 39 12.99 -46.89 -22.23
C PRO A 39 13.11 -45.49 -21.60
N GLU A 40 12.29 -44.53 -22.02
CA GLU A 40 12.27 -43.18 -21.44
C GLU A 40 11.68 -43.16 -20.03
N GLN A 41 10.60 -43.91 -19.82
CA GLN A 41 9.95 -44.04 -18.52
C GLN A 41 10.89 -44.69 -17.50
N ARG A 42 11.72 -45.65 -17.95
CA ARG A 42 12.78 -46.25 -17.13
C ARG A 42 13.81 -45.21 -16.68
N VAL A 43 14.29 -44.35 -17.58
CA VAL A 43 15.27 -43.31 -17.23
C VAL A 43 14.66 -42.31 -16.25
N ARG A 44 13.40 -41.92 -16.43
CA ARG A 44 12.70 -41.03 -15.50
C ARG A 44 12.58 -41.67 -14.12
N ARG A 45 12.17 -42.94 -14.03
CA ARG A 45 12.09 -43.68 -12.76
C ARG A 45 13.45 -43.80 -12.09
N LEU A 46 14.50 -44.15 -12.84
CA LEU A 46 15.84 -44.27 -12.29
C LEU A 46 16.38 -42.92 -11.80
N ARG A 47 16.11 -41.83 -12.54
CA ARG A 47 16.49 -40.48 -12.12
C ARG A 47 15.71 -40.05 -10.88
N GLN A 48 14.43 -40.33 -10.82
CA GLN A 48 13.60 -40.06 -9.63
C GLN A 48 14.03 -40.90 -8.44
N ALA A 49 14.34 -42.18 -8.61
CA ALA A 49 14.86 -43.05 -7.56
C ALA A 49 16.23 -42.59 -7.06
N HIS A 50 17.09 -42.11 -7.96
CA HIS A 50 18.40 -41.57 -7.60
C HIS A 50 18.27 -40.25 -6.84
N LEU A 51 17.40 -39.33 -7.29
CA LEU A 51 17.10 -38.10 -6.58
C LEU A 51 16.42 -38.37 -5.23
N ALA A 52 15.52 -39.36 -5.16
CA ALA A 52 14.89 -39.79 -3.92
C ALA A 52 15.91 -40.40 -2.95
N ALA A 53 16.86 -41.21 -3.45
CA ALA A 53 17.94 -41.77 -2.64
C ALA A 53 18.88 -40.69 -2.10
N GLN A 54 19.24 -39.70 -2.93
CA GLN A 54 20.02 -38.55 -2.47
C GLN A 54 19.23 -37.73 -1.43
N ASN A 55 17.95 -37.48 -1.67
CA ASN A 55 17.09 -36.76 -0.74
C ASN A 55 16.76 -37.54 0.55
N ALA A 56 16.93 -38.87 0.56
CA ALA A 56 16.76 -39.74 1.72
C ALA A 56 18.03 -39.83 2.59
N GLN A 57 19.22 -39.56 2.02
CA GLN A 57 20.47 -39.47 2.77
C GLN A 57 20.55 -38.20 3.63
N VAL A 58 19.78 -37.17 3.27
CA VAL A 58 19.67 -35.95 4.07
C VAL A 58 18.77 -36.22 5.27
N SER A 59 19.31 -36.08 6.49
CA SER A 59 18.56 -36.23 7.73
C SER A 59 17.43 -35.19 7.81
N LYS A 60 16.27 -35.59 8.34
CA LYS A 60 15.13 -34.67 8.54
C LYS A 60 15.49 -33.47 9.40
N ALA A 61 16.39 -33.64 10.38
CA ALA A 61 16.90 -32.58 11.21
C ALA A 61 17.73 -31.55 10.42
N ASP A 62 18.58 -32.04 9.50
CA ASP A 62 19.43 -31.19 8.65
C ASP A 62 18.57 -30.34 7.69
N ARG A 63 17.49 -30.94 7.15
CA ARG A 63 16.50 -30.21 6.32
C ARG A 63 15.78 -29.09 7.09
N ILE A 64 15.49 -29.29 8.38
CA ILE A 64 14.88 -28.26 9.23
C ILE A 64 15.88 -27.15 9.53
N ILE A 65 17.15 -27.50 9.79
CA ILE A 65 18.20 -26.52 10.05
C ILE A 65 18.47 -25.66 8.81
N ASP A 66 18.54 -26.27 7.62
CA ASP A 66 18.71 -25.56 6.36
C ASP A 66 17.52 -24.66 6.02
N ALA A 67 16.30 -25.13 6.28
CA ALA A 67 15.09 -24.31 6.16
C ALA A 67 15.11 -23.12 7.14
N GLY A 68 15.58 -23.36 8.37
CA GLY A 68 15.72 -22.33 9.41
C GLY A 68 16.68 -21.22 9.00
N ARG A 69 17.84 -21.55 8.41
CA ARG A 69 18.79 -20.54 7.90
C ARG A 69 18.14 -19.63 6.85
N ARG A 70 17.47 -20.23 5.87
CA ARG A 70 16.78 -19.47 4.81
C ARG A 70 15.65 -18.61 5.37
N PHE A 71 14.92 -19.12 6.36
CA PHE A 71 13.86 -18.36 7.03
C PHE A 71 14.42 -17.15 7.79
N PHE A 72 15.50 -17.33 8.55
CA PHE A 72 16.13 -16.24 9.29
C PHE A 72 16.68 -15.15 8.36
N ASP A 73 17.28 -15.52 7.24
CA ASP A 73 17.78 -14.55 6.26
C ASP A 73 16.63 -13.75 5.60
N VAL A 74 15.52 -14.42 5.28
CA VAL A 74 14.32 -13.76 4.73
C VAL A 74 13.67 -12.87 5.78
N ALA A 75 13.52 -13.35 7.02
CA ALA A 75 12.96 -12.59 8.12
C ALA A 75 13.81 -11.36 8.44
N HIS A 76 15.14 -11.49 8.45
CA HIS A 76 16.05 -10.36 8.65
C HIS A 76 15.93 -9.32 7.53
N ARG A 77 15.85 -9.77 6.27
CA ARG A 77 15.62 -8.84 5.14
C ARG A 77 14.25 -8.14 5.23
N PHE A 78 13.23 -8.86 5.67
CA PHE A 78 11.90 -8.29 5.87
C PHE A 78 11.88 -7.27 7.00
N THR A 79 12.51 -7.55 8.14
CA THR A 79 12.57 -6.60 9.25
C THR A 79 13.40 -5.37 8.92
N VAL A 80 14.53 -5.53 8.23
CA VAL A 80 15.32 -4.39 7.74
C VAL A 80 14.51 -3.55 6.77
N GLY A 81 13.83 -4.17 5.79
CA GLY A 81 12.94 -3.46 4.87
C GLY A 81 11.79 -2.76 5.60
N GLY A 82 11.21 -3.41 6.62
CA GLY A 82 10.15 -2.85 7.46
C GLY A 82 10.62 -1.62 8.25
N ILE A 83 11.79 -1.68 8.88
CA ILE A 83 12.33 -0.54 9.63
C ILE A 83 12.66 0.61 8.66
N VAL A 84 13.29 0.33 7.51
CA VAL A 84 13.62 1.38 6.53
C VAL A 84 12.35 2.06 6.02
N THR A 85 11.34 1.30 5.61
CA THR A 85 10.05 1.87 5.18
C THR A 85 9.36 2.65 6.29
N PHE A 86 9.39 2.15 7.53
CA PHE A 86 8.84 2.85 8.69
C PHE A 86 9.56 4.19 8.95
N THR A 87 10.89 4.23 8.83
CA THR A 87 11.65 5.49 9.00
C THR A 87 11.31 6.53 7.93
N VAL A 88 11.07 6.11 6.69
CA VAL A 88 10.63 7.02 5.62
C VAL A 88 9.25 7.59 5.93
N VAL A 89 8.30 6.74 6.35
CA VAL A 89 6.94 7.19 6.74
C VAL A 89 7.02 8.15 7.94
N ALA A 90 7.79 7.82 8.97
CA ALA A 90 7.99 8.67 10.13
C ALA A 90 8.61 10.03 9.74
N GLY A 91 9.56 10.05 8.81
CA GLY A 91 10.14 11.28 8.27
C GLY A 91 9.11 12.17 7.58
N VAL A 92 8.25 11.60 6.73
CA VAL A 92 7.17 12.35 6.06
C VAL A 92 6.19 12.92 7.08
N VAL A 93 5.79 12.14 8.08
CA VAL A 93 4.89 12.60 9.15
C VAL A 93 5.54 13.72 9.97
N SER A 94 6.85 13.64 10.24
CA SER A 94 7.57 14.71 10.95
C SER A 94 7.57 16.02 10.16
N VAL A 95 7.90 16.00 8.87
CA VAL A 95 7.86 17.20 8.02
C VAL A 95 6.44 17.78 7.95
N TYR A 96 5.43 16.92 7.82
CA TYR A 96 4.03 17.35 7.82
C TYR A 96 3.64 18.03 9.14
N SER A 97 4.08 17.50 10.29
CA SER A 97 3.79 18.11 11.59
C SER A 97 4.41 19.51 11.75
N VAL A 98 5.61 19.73 11.24
CA VAL A 98 6.25 21.05 11.26
C VAL A 98 5.49 22.02 10.35
N TRP A 99 5.09 21.56 9.16
CA TRP A 99 4.31 22.37 8.23
C TRP A 99 2.95 22.79 8.82
N ASP A 100 2.22 21.84 9.41
CA ASP A 100 0.92 22.07 10.03
C ASP A 100 1.00 23.12 11.15
N MET A 101 2.02 23.02 12.02
CA MET A 101 2.25 23.99 13.10
C MET A 101 2.56 25.39 12.56
N VAL A 102 3.36 25.51 11.50
CA VAL A 102 3.67 26.80 10.87
C VAL A 102 2.43 27.42 10.25
N GLN A 103 1.63 26.63 9.52
CA GLN A 103 0.44 27.14 8.86
C GLN A 103 -0.63 27.58 9.87
N TYR A 104 -0.83 26.80 10.93
CA TYR A 104 -1.70 27.16 12.05
C TYR A 104 -1.24 28.45 12.75
N ASN A 105 0.05 28.57 13.05
CA ASN A 105 0.60 29.78 13.67
C ASN A 105 0.49 31.01 12.77
N ARG A 106 0.61 30.86 11.45
CA ARG A 106 0.39 31.95 10.50
C ARG A 106 -1.07 32.40 10.49
N ALA A 107 -2.02 31.47 10.49
CA ALA A 107 -3.45 31.79 10.56
C ALA A 107 -3.79 32.54 11.85
N ARG A 108 -3.31 32.03 13.00
CA ARG A 108 -3.57 32.67 14.30
C ARG A 108 -2.93 34.05 14.45
N ARG A 109 -1.75 34.25 13.85
CA ARG A 109 -1.13 35.59 13.79
C ARG A 109 -1.90 36.56 12.90
N ALA A 110 -2.51 36.08 11.83
CA ALA A 110 -3.34 36.92 10.97
C ALA A 110 -4.57 37.44 11.72
N GLU A 111 -5.25 36.55 12.46
CA GLU A 111 -6.39 36.94 13.31
C GLU A 111 -5.98 37.96 14.39
N TRP A 112 -4.83 37.76 15.02
CA TRP A 112 -4.34 38.70 16.04
C TRP A 112 -3.99 40.07 15.46
N VAL A 113 -3.36 40.12 14.28
CA VAL A 113 -3.06 41.38 13.58
C VAL A 113 -4.33 42.08 13.16
N GLU A 114 -5.35 41.36 12.69
CA GLU A 114 -6.64 41.95 12.37
C GLU A 114 -7.32 42.52 13.62
N ALA A 115 -7.33 41.77 14.72
CA ALA A 115 -7.86 42.26 16.00
C ALA A 115 -7.13 43.51 16.50
N GLN A 116 -5.79 43.56 16.37
CA GLN A 116 -5.01 44.72 16.78
C GLN A 116 -5.33 45.94 15.91
N LYS A 117 -5.47 45.77 14.59
CA LYS A 117 -5.92 46.85 13.70
C LYS A 117 -7.32 47.36 14.05
N ARG A 118 -8.22 46.48 14.51
CA ARG A 118 -9.55 46.87 14.98
C ARG A 118 -9.46 47.71 16.25
N LEU A 119 -8.65 47.29 17.22
CA LEU A 119 -8.44 48.03 18.46
C LEU A 119 -7.81 49.41 18.19
N GLU A 120 -6.80 49.49 17.34
CA GLU A 120 -6.19 50.76 16.92
C GLU A 120 -7.20 51.68 16.22
N ALA A 121 -8.08 51.11 15.37
CA ALA A 121 -9.15 51.88 14.73
C ALA A 121 -10.21 52.38 15.72
N ASP A 122 -10.60 51.55 16.69
CA ASP A 122 -11.55 51.91 17.74
C ASP A 122 -10.97 52.99 18.68
N GLU A 123 -9.68 52.89 19.02
CA GLU A 123 -8.96 53.89 19.80
C GLU A 123 -8.87 55.23 19.05
N LEU A 124 -8.53 55.20 17.76
CA LEU A 124 -8.55 56.40 16.91
C LEU A 124 -9.94 57.03 16.81
N ALA A 125 -11.00 56.22 16.68
CA ALA A 125 -12.37 56.73 16.63
C ALA A 125 -12.78 57.37 17.97
N MET A 126 -12.44 56.73 19.09
CA MET A 126 -12.69 57.26 20.43
C MET A 126 -11.91 58.53 20.72
N ALA A 127 -10.62 58.58 20.38
CA ALA A 127 -9.77 59.76 20.55
C ALA A 127 -10.32 60.96 19.75
N ARG A 128 -10.76 60.73 18.51
CA ARG A 128 -11.42 61.78 17.71
C ARG A 128 -12.74 62.23 18.30
N LEU A 129 -13.53 61.30 18.85
CA LEU A 129 -14.80 61.65 19.50
C LEU A 129 -14.56 62.50 20.75
N ALA A 130 -13.55 62.18 21.55
CA ALA A 130 -13.15 62.98 22.71
C ALA A 130 -12.56 64.34 22.29
N TYR A 131 -11.77 64.37 21.20
CA TYR A 131 -11.19 65.59 20.64
C TYR A 131 -12.28 66.57 20.21
N ILE A 132 -13.28 66.09 19.48
CA ILE A 132 -14.44 66.90 19.05
C ILE A 132 -15.27 67.37 20.26
N LYS A 133 -15.39 66.55 21.30
CA LYS A 133 -16.09 66.91 22.54
C LYS A 133 -15.31 67.92 23.40
N GLY A 134 -14.02 68.12 23.15
CA GLY A 134 -13.15 69.00 23.94
C GLY A 134 -12.65 68.41 25.26
N GLU A 135 -12.83 67.10 25.48
CA GLU A 135 -12.41 66.38 26.70
C GLU A 135 -11.24 65.40 26.45
N ALA A 136 -10.57 65.49 25.30
CA ALA A 136 -9.46 64.59 24.95
C ALA A 136 -8.26 64.76 25.89
N THR A 137 -7.63 63.64 26.23
CA THR A 137 -6.32 63.64 26.89
C THR A 137 -5.22 64.06 25.91
N GLU A 138 -4.10 64.55 26.42
CA GLU A 138 -2.97 65.01 25.59
C GLU A 138 -2.45 63.91 24.65
N ASP A 139 -2.39 62.67 25.12
CA ASP A 139 -2.04 61.50 24.31
C ASP A 139 -3.06 61.25 23.17
N GLN A 140 -4.36 61.45 23.43
CA GLN A 140 -5.41 61.29 22.41
C GLN A 140 -5.37 62.42 21.37
N ILE A 141 -5.02 63.64 21.78
CA ILE A 141 -4.83 64.77 20.87
C ILE A 141 -3.68 64.46 19.90
N LEU A 142 -2.54 64.03 20.43
CA LEU A 142 -1.37 63.63 19.64
C LEU A 142 -1.69 62.49 18.67
N LEU A 143 -2.42 61.46 19.13
CA LEU A 143 -2.85 60.34 18.30
C LEU A 143 -3.71 60.78 17.10
N VAL A 144 -4.62 61.75 17.32
CA VAL A 144 -5.48 62.30 16.26
C VAL A 144 -4.68 63.16 15.29
N GLU A 145 -3.78 63.99 15.79
CA GLU A 145 -2.92 64.85 14.97
C GLU A 145 -1.96 64.03 14.10
N GLU A 146 -1.32 63.00 14.66
CA GLU A 146 -0.46 62.09 13.90
C GLU A 146 -1.26 61.34 12.82
N ALA A 147 -2.46 60.86 13.16
CA ALA A 147 -3.33 60.22 12.18
C ALA A 147 -3.76 61.18 11.06
N ASN A 148 -4.05 62.45 11.37
CA ASN A 148 -4.38 63.47 10.38
C ASN A 148 -3.18 63.74 9.46
N GLN A 149 -1.98 63.92 10.02
CA GLN A 149 -0.74 64.15 9.26
C GLN A 149 -0.40 62.95 8.37
N ALA A 150 -0.54 61.73 8.88
CA ALA A 150 -0.28 60.51 8.11
C ALA A 150 -1.26 60.34 6.94
N ALA A 151 -2.52 60.77 7.12
CA ALA A 151 -3.53 60.74 6.08
C ALA A 151 -3.25 61.81 5.01
N GLU A 152 -2.92 63.04 5.43
CA GLU A 152 -2.52 64.13 4.54
C GLU A 152 -1.27 63.79 3.71
N ALA A 153 -0.27 63.15 4.32
CA ALA A 153 0.93 62.67 3.63
C ALA A 153 0.63 61.58 2.58
N ARG A 154 -0.40 60.76 2.82
CA ARG A 154 -0.89 59.75 1.86
C ARG A 154 -1.86 60.35 0.81
N GLY A 155 -2.26 61.61 0.96
CA GLY A 155 -3.25 62.26 0.10
C GLY A 155 -4.68 61.76 0.31
N GLU A 156 -4.93 61.05 1.41
CA GLU A 156 -6.23 60.45 1.74
C GLU A 156 -6.82 61.11 2.98
N LYS A 157 -8.15 61.24 3.05
CA LYS A 157 -8.82 61.68 4.28
C LYS A 157 -9.09 60.45 5.15
N LEU A 158 -9.04 60.65 6.45
CA LEU A 158 -9.32 59.59 7.40
C LEU A 158 -10.73 59.04 7.22
N PRO A 159 -10.94 57.74 7.45
CA PRO A 159 -12.26 57.14 7.33
C PRO A 159 -13.26 57.83 8.27
N PRO A 160 -14.51 58.02 7.82
CA PRO A 160 -15.52 58.74 8.60
C PRO A 160 -15.81 58.03 9.92
N LEU A 161 -15.98 58.82 10.98
CA LEU A 161 -16.22 58.36 12.36
C LEU A 161 -17.53 57.59 12.54
N LEU A 162 -18.49 57.86 11.66
CA LEU A 162 -19.75 57.15 11.59
C LEU A 162 -19.72 56.39 10.27
N ALA A 163 -19.81 55.06 10.35
CA ALA A 163 -20.14 54.28 9.17
C ALA A 163 -21.37 54.92 8.52
N ALA A 164 -21.33 55.14 7.21
CA ALA A 164 -22.49 55.64 6.50
C ALA A 164 -23.69 54.75 6.88
N PRO A 165 -24.85 55.33 7.25
CA PRO A 165 -26.00 54.54 7.68
C PRO A 165 -26.31 53.53 6.58
N GLU A 166 -26.00 52.26 6.85
CA GLU A 166 -26.46 51.17 6.00
C GLU A 166 -27.97 51.14 6.18
N HIS A 167 -28.69 51.65 5.18
CA HIS A 167 -30.14 51.50 5.11
C HIS A 167 -30.44 50.01 4.99
N ARG A 168 -30.57 49.33 6.14
CA ARG A 168 -31.18 48.01 6.25
C ARG A 168 -32.67 48.18 6.00
N THR A 169 -33.07 48.24 4.74
CA THR A 169 -34.46 47.98 4.40
C THR A 169 -34.72 46.51 4.74
N HIS A 170 -35.52 46.27 5.79
CA HIS A 170 -36.00 44.95 6.23
C HIS A 170 -36.84 44.19 5.17
N PHE A 171 -36.74 44.55 3.90
CA PHE A 171 -37.49 44.02 2.78
C PHE A 171 -36.68 43.04 1.90
N GLU A 172 -35.34 43.02 2.04
CA GLU A 172 -34.48 42.10 1.27
C GLU A 172 -34.14 40.80 2.01
N GLU A 173 -34.49 40.67 3.30
CA GLU A 173 -34.14 39.49 4.10
C GLU A 173 -34.99 38.25 3.77
N ASN A 174 -36.13 38.42 3.06
CA ASN A 174 -37.06 37.33 2.73
C ASN A 174 -37.16 36.95 1.25
N ILE A 175 -36.35 37.55 0.37
CA ILE A 175 -36.36 37.18 -1.06
C ILE A 175 -34.97 36.73 -1.47
N LYS A 176 -34.64 35.47 -1.14
CA LYS A 176 -33.63 34.72 -1.88
C LYS A 176 -34.29 34.25 -3.19
N PRO A 177 -33.95 34.80 -4.36
CA PRO A 177 -34.29 34.13 -5.61
C PRO A 177 -33.47 32.83 -5.68
N THR A 178 -34.18 31.71 -5.62
CA THR A 178 -33.68 30.40 -6.03
C THR A 178 -33.33 30.45 -7.52
N PHE A 179 -32.13 30.91 -7.88
CA PHE A 179 -31.50 30.57 -9.17
C PHE A 179 -30.01 30.92 -9.21
N GLN A 180 -29.16 29.87 -9.33
CA GLN A 180 -27.73 29.87 -9.73
C GLN A 180 -26.73 30.57 -8.77
N GLY A 181 -25.67 29.96 -8.25
CA GLY A 181 -25.10 28.62 -8.39
C GLY A 181 -23.87 28.50 -7.46
N LYS A 182 -23.91 27.52 -6.57
CA LYS A 182 -22.80 26.67 -6.08
C LYS A 182 -21.41 27.31 -5.88
N THR A 183 -21.25 28.07 -4.80
CA THR A 183 -20.01 28.38 -4.02
C THR A 183 -20.51 29.32 -2.89
N GLU A 184 -20.38 29.10 -1.59
CA GLU A 184 -19.24 28.73 -0.74
C GLU A 184 -19.72 28.33 0.66
N ASP A 185 -18.77 27.81 1.43
CA ASP A 185 -18.80 27.35 2.82
C ASP A 185 -19.32 28.33 3.89
N SER A 186 -19.72 27.76 5.04
CA SER A 186 -19.32 28.13 6.42
C SER A 186 -20.47 27.89 7.42
N ALA A 187 -20.31 27.43 8.65
CA ALA A 187 -19.21 26.83 9.38
C ALA A 187 -19.78 26.18 10.68
N THR A 188 -18.97 25.31 11.29
CA THR A 188 -18.93 25.04 12.74
C THR A 188 -19.92 24.03 13.33
N LYS A 189 -19.52 22.74 13.32
CA LYS A 189 -19.60 21.85 14.51
C LYS A 189 -18.41 20.88 14.52
N THR A 190 -17.49 21.12 15.45
CA THR A 190 -16.54 20.20 16.11
C THR A 190 -16.43 18.78 15.52
N SER A 191 -15.44 18.57 14.66
CA SER A 191 -15.00 17.26 14.17
C SER A 191 -13.98 16.65 15.15
N SER A 192 -14.48 15.89 16.13
CA SER A 192 -13.66 14.90 16.83
C SER A 192 -13.39 13.74 15.86
N GLY A 193 -12.12 13.53 15.55
CA GLY A 193 -11.67 12.51 14.62
C GLY A 193 -12.08 11.10 15.06
N LYS A 194 -13.00 10.49 14.32
CA LYS A 194 -13.03 9.04 14.15
C LYS A 194 -12.22 8.72 12.90
N GLY A 195 -10.92 8.56 13.13
CA GLY A 195 -9.98 8.16 12.11
C GLY A 195 -10.30 6.80 11.51
N VAL A 196 -9.55 6.51 10.46
CA VAL A 196 -9.30 5.26 9.73
C VAL A 196 -9.23 3.93 10.52
N LEU A 197 -9.49 3.92 11.84
CA LEU A 197 -9.64 2.72 12.68
C LEU A 197 -10.97 1.96 12.47
N GLY A 198 -11.98 2.57 11.83
CA GLY A 198 -13.28 1.92 11.59
C GLY A 198 -13.26 0.80 10.55
N VAL A 199 -12.30 0.80 9.62
CA VAL A 199 -12.22 -0.19 8.53
C VAL A 199 -11.59 -1.52 9.01
N PHE A 200 -10.78 -1.50 10.07
CA PHE A 200 -10.20 -2.73 10.64
C PHE A 200 -11.15 -3.50 11.57
N SER A 201 -12.25 -2.89 12.04
CA SER A 201 -13.21 -3.55 12.94
C SER A 201 -14.18 -4.50 12.22
N GLY A 202 -14.23 -4.50 10.88
CA GLY A 202 -15.21 -5.28 10.11
C GLY A 202 -14.80 -6.72 9.77
N VAL A 203 -13.55 -7.12 10.04
CA VAL A 203 -13.02 -8.45 9.65
C VAL A 203 -12.90 -9.41 10.84
N LEU A 204 -13.08 -8.95 12.08
CA LEU A 204 -12.90 -9.78 13.27
C LEU A 204 -13.97 -9.48 14.34
N GLY A 205 -15.17 -10.03 14.19
CA GLY A 205 -16.12 -10.08 15.32
C GLY A 205 -17.57 -9.96 14.90
N GLY A 206 -18.25 -11.11 14.76
CA GLY A 206 -19.71 -11.16 14.66
C GLY A 206 -20.39 -10.70 15.95
N GLY A 207 -21.61 -10.19 15.81
CA GLY A 207 -22.48 -9.93 16.95
C GLY A 207 -23.46 -8.79 16.71
N ALA A 208 -24.70 -9.16 16.44
CA ALA A 208 -25.84 -8.29 16.14
C ALA A 208 -26.02 -7.09 17.08
N LYS A 209 -26.52 -5.97 16.53
CA LYS A 209 -27.69 -5.24 17.06
C LYS A 209 -28.23 -4.26 16.00
N LYS A 210 -29.51 -4.46 15.68
CA LYS A 210 -30.40 -3.54 14.95
C LYS A 210 -30.63 -2.29 15.80
N GLU A 211 -30.61 -1.11 15.19
CA GLU A 211 -31.80 -0.23 15.11
C GLU A 211 -31.58 0.92 14.12
N GLU A 212 -32.72 1.38 13.60
CA GLU A 212 -32.94 2.16 12.39
C GLU A 212 -32.69 3.67 12.59
N VAL A 213 -32.53 4.41 11.49
CA VAL A 213 -33.29 5.64 11.14
C VAL A 213 -32.68 6.34 9.89
N LYS A 214 -33.55 6.44 8.86
CA LYS A 214 -33.67 7.42 7.75
C LYS A 214 -32.51 7.59 6.76
N GLU A 215 -32.62 7.09 5.52
CA GLU A 215 -33.36 7.70 4.38
C GLU A 215 -33.10 9.21 4.32
N GLU A 216 -32.04 9.68 3.66
CA GLU A 216 -32.19 10.29 2.32
C GLU A 216 -30.83 10.47 1.57
N THR A 217 -29.79 9.72 1.92
CA THR A 217 -28.46 9.76 1.24
C THR A 217 -28.05 8.42 0.62
N THR A 218 -29.03 7.59 0.25
CA THR A 218 -28.84 6.15 -0.01
C THR A 218 -28.82 5.75 -1.49
N GLN A 219 -28.65 6.66 -2.45
CA GLN A 219 -28.58 6.26 -3.86
C GLN A 219 -27.15 5.89 -4.30
N GLY A 220 -26.15 6.74 -4.07
CA GLY A 220 -24.77 6.45 -4.49
C GLY A 220 -24.04 5.37 -3.67
N LEU A 221 -24.33 5.28 -2.36
CA LEU A 221 -23.65 4.34 -1.45
C LEU A 221 -24.25 2.92 -1.53
N ALA A 222 -25.55 2.81 -1.83
CA ALA A 222 -26.21 1.53 -2.08
C ALA A 222 -25.79 0.93 -3.43
N GLU A 223 -25.57 1.76 -4.46
CA GLU A 223 -25.02 1.30 -5.75
C GLU A 223 -23.58 0.79 -5.62
N ALA A 224 -22.74 1.46 -4.82
CA ALA A 224 -21.38 0.98 -4.56
C ALA A 224 -21.35 -0.32 -3.72
N GLN A 225 -22.23 -0.45 -2.72
CA GLN A 225 -22.36 -1.68 -1.93
C GLN A 225 -22.94 -2.84 -2.74
N THR A 226 -23.91 -2.58 -3.62
CA THR A 226 -24.46 -3.62 -4.52
C THR A 226 -23.44 -4.05 -5.58
N GLN A 227 -22.58 -3.17 -6.06
CA GLN A 227 -21.48 -3.54 -6.96
C GLN A 227 -20.40 -4.37 -6.26
N LEU A 228 -20.01 -4.01 -5.03
CA LEU A 228 -19.03 -4.77 -4.25
C LEU A 228 -19.56 -6.15 -3.80
N THR A 229 -20.85 -6.25 -3.44
CA THR A 229 -21.47 -7.53 -3.10
C THR A 229 -21.65 -8.43 -4.32
N LYS A 230 -21.96 -7.87 -5.50
CA LYS A 230 -21.96 -8.62 -6.77
C LYS A 230 -20.56 -9.12 -7.14
N LEU A 231 -19.53 -8.26 -7.05
CA LEU A 231 -18.14 -8.66 -7.29
C LEU A 231 -17.65 -9.73 -6.29
N ALA A 232 -18.07 -9.64 -5.02
CA ALA A 232 -17.77 -10.64 -4.01
C ALA A 232 -18.54 -11.95 -4.23
N ALA A 233 -19.78 -11.90 -4.74
CA ALA A 233 -20.55 -13.08 -5.12
C ALA A 233 -19.94 -13.77 -6.35
N ASP A 234 -19.63 -13.00 -7.40
CA ASP A 234 -18.96 -13.49 -8.61
C ASP A 234 -17.58 -14.10 -8.29
N GLY A 235 -16.85 -13.51 -7.33
CA GLY A 235 -15.57 -14.04 -6.86
C GLY A 235 -15.72 -15.38 -6.14
N LYS A 236 -16.75 -15.53 -5.30
CA LYS A 236 -17.05 -16.79 -4.60
C LYS A 236 -17.51 -17.88 -5.57
N GLU A 237 -18.36 -17.54 -6.54
CA GLU A 237 -18.80 -18.49 -7.56
C GLU A 237 -17.64 -18.98 -8.44
N LYS A 238 -16.72 -18.09 -8.82
CA LYS A 238 -15.51 -18.47 -9.56
C LYS A 238 -14.59 -19.36 -8.72
N LEU A 239 -14.44 -19.09 -7.42
CA LEU A 239 -13.66 -19.94 -6.51
C LEU A 239 -14.30 -21.32 -6.36
N ASP A 240 -15.62 -21.40 -6.18
CA ASP A 240 -16.34 -22.67 -6.06
C ASP A 240 -16.28 -23.47 -7.36
N GLN A 241 -16.35 -22.80 -8.52
CA GLN A 241 -16.15 -23.44 -9.84
C GLN A 241 -14.74 -24.00 -10.00
N VAL A 242 -13.70 -23.27 -9.58
CA VAL A 242 -12.32 -23.76 -9.64
C VAL A 242 -12.10 -24.92 -8.67
N ILE A 243 -12.67 -24.88 -7.48
CA ILE A 243 -12.59 -25.97 -6.49
C ILE A 243 -13.35 -27.21 -6.97
N GLN A 244 -14.51 -27.04 -7.60
CA GLN A 244 -15.26 -28.14 -8.20
C GLN A 244 -14.53 -28.73 -9.39
N ALA A 245 -13.96 -27.90 -10.27
CA ALA A 245 -13.12 -28.37 -11.37
C ALA A 245 -11.91 -29.17 -10.86
N GLU A 246 -11.26 -28.74 -9.77
CA GLU A 246 -10.14 -29.46 -9.16
C GLU A 246 -10.60 -30.79 -8.52
N ARG A 247 -11.79 -30.84 -7.89
CA ARG A 247 -12.37 -32.10 -7.37
C ARG A 247 -12.75 -33.07 -8.48
N GLU A 248 -13.28 -32.59 -9.59
CA GLU A 248 -13.56 -33.42 -10.77
C GLU A 248 -12.27 -33.94 -11.40
N ASN A 249 -11.22 -33.12 -11.43
CA ASN A 249 -9.90 -33.52 -11.89
C ASN A 249 -9.27 -34.58 -10.97
N GLN A 250 -9.54 -34.53 -9.65
CA GLN A 250 -9.14 -35.59 -8.72
C GLN A 250 -9.96 -36.88 -8.90
N GLN A 251 -11.24 -36.79 -9.25
CA GLN A 251 -12.09 -37.98 -9.49
C GLN A 251 -11.84 -38.64 -10.85
N ARG A 252 -11.60 -37.84 -11.90
CA ARG A 252 -11.38 -38.32 -13.27
C ARG A 252 -9.89 -38.53 -13.63
N GLY A 253 -8.97 -38.12 -12.74
CA GLY A 253 -7.54 -38.07 -13.03
C GLY A 253 -7.20 -36.82 -13.85
N GLY A 254 -5.97 -36.31 -13.66
CA GLY A 254 -5.53 -35.07 -14.30
C GLY A 254 -5.50 -35.17 -15.82
N PRO A 255 -5.33 -34.05 -16.55
CA PRO A 255 -5.29 -34.07 -18.03
C PRO A 255 -4.18 -34.96 -18.61
N LEU A 256 -3.16 -35.29 -17.79
CA LEU A 256 -2.09 -36.21 -18.15
C LEU A 256 -2.50 -37.70 -18.06
N ASP A 257 -3.47 -38.04 -17.20
CA ASP A 257 -3.97 -39.41 -16.99
C ASP A 257 -5.01 -39.79 -18.06
N GLN A 258 -5.64 -38.81 -18.69
CA GLN A 258 -6.67 -39.00 -19.71
C GLN A 258 -6.11 -39.27 -21.12
N LEU A 259 -4.81 -39.04 -21.34
CA LEU A 259 -4.14 -39.26 -22.63
C LEU A 259 -4.02 -40.76 -23.03
N GLY A 260 -4.41 -41.69 -22.15
CA GLY A 260 -4.49 -43.13 -22.45
C GLY A 260 -5.91 -43.70 -22.59
N ALA A 261 -6.94 -42.92 -22.28
CA ALA A 261 -8.34 -43.40 -22.23
C ALA A 261 -9.20 -42.92 -23.42
N GLN A 262 -8.65 -42.09 -24.31
CA GLN A 262 -9.35 -41.66 -25.51
C GLN A 262 -9.47 -42.84 -26.49
N PRO A 263 -10.69 -43.30 -26.86
CA PRO A 263 -10.83 -44.34 -27.85
C PRO A 263 -10.32 -43.79 -29.18
N ALA A 264 -9.27 -44.39 -29.73
CA ALA A 264 -8.75 -44.07 -31.04
C ALA A 264 -9.86 -44.25 -32.08
N ALA A 265 -10.54 -43.17 -32.43
CA ALA A 265 -11.44 -43.13 -33.56
C ALA A 265 -10.61 -43.26 -34.84
N SER A 266 -10.89 -44.32 -35.60
CA SER A 266 -10.53 -44.55 -37.00
C SER A 266 -9.04 -44.82 -37.33
N GLY A 267 -8.54 -46.00 -36.92
CA GLY A 267 -7.33 -46.61 -37.48
C GLY A 267 -7.65 -47.97 -38.10
N LYS A 268 -7.54 -48.08 -39.43
CA LYS A 268 -7.88 -49.25 -40.25
C LYS A 268 -7.24 -50.54 -39.73
N SER A 269 -8.04 -51.61 -39.64
CA SER A 269 -7.64 -52.94 -39.20
C SER A 269 -6.73 -53.63 -40.23
N TRP A 270 -5.45 -53.80 -39.87
CA TRP A 270 -4.46 -54.57 -40.64
C TRP A 270 -4.68 -56.10 -40.55
N TRP A 271 -5.42 -56.60 -39.56
CA TRP A 271 -5.51 -58.04 -39.23
C TRP A 271 -6.51 -58.86 -40.07
N LYS A 272 -6.63 -58.61 -41.38
CA LYS A 272 -7.53 -59.34 -42.28
C LYS A 272 -6.81 -60.13 -43.39
N PHE A 273 -5.51 -60.35 -43.26
CA PHE A 273 -4.72 -61.04 -44.29
C PHE A 273 -3.61 -61.92 -43.71
N TRP A 274 -3.98 -62.92 -42.93
CA TRP A 274 -3.23 -64.18 -42.78
C TRP A 274 -4.12 -65.25 -42.15
#